data_AF-A0A9N9DBF8-F1
#
_entry.id   AF-A0A9N9DBF8-F1
#
_cell.length_a   1.000
_cell.length_b   1.000
_cell.length_c   1.000
_cell.angle_alpha   90.00
_cell.angle_beta   90.00
_cell.angle_gamma   90.00
#
_symmetry.space_group_name_H-M   'P 1'
#
loop_
_entity.id
_entity.type
_entity.pdbx_description
1 polymer ?
#
loop_
_entity_poly.entity_id
_entity_poly.type
_entity_poly.pdbx_seq_one_letter_code
_entity_poly.pdbx_strand_id
1 'polypeptide(L)'
;NLLEDMIEKKKEVIGSNLSVRNLEEVQGDERDIIIFSIGYGPNEEGKFIHNFGPLNREGGEKRLNVAITRAREKVIVVTSILPSQLNISNAKHLGSKFLKLYLEYAWACQERNDNEIERLNNEIVKLGGFNLQESKKKYSINLPLEKAVYDELVKLGYEVEFQRGSISR
;
A
#
# COMPACT_ATOMS: atom_id res chain seq x y z
N ASN A 1 -10.24 -15.53 18.02
CA ASN A 1 -8.95 -14.82 18.25
C ASN A 1 -9.21 -13.70 19.25
N LEU A 2 -8.31 -13.35 20.17
CA LEU A 2 -8.55 -12.36 21.24
C LEU A 2 -9.11 -11.03 20.70
N LEU A 3 -8.63 -10.60 19.52
CA LEU A 3 -9.08 -9.37 18.87
C LEU A 3 -10.51 -9.46 18.35
N GLU A 4 -10.90 -10.61 17.79
CA GLU A 4 -12.28 -10.85 17.33
C GLU A 4 -13.25 -10.87 18.52
N ASP A 5 -12.85 -11.51 19.62
CA ASP A 5 -13.65 -11.54 20.86
C ASP A 5 -13.83 -10.13 21.44
N MET A 6 -12.80 -9.27 21.34
CA MET A 6 -12.89 -7.86 21.75
C MET A 6 -13.80 -7.04 20.84
N ILE A 7 -13.80 -7.30 19.52
CA ILE A 7 -14.68 -6.63 18.57
C ILE A 7 -16.13 -7.04 18.80
N GLU A 8 -16.41 -8.33 19.00
CA GLU A 8 -17.76 -8.80 19.27
C GLU A 8 -18.31 -8.19 20.57
N LYS A 9 -17.47 -8.09 21.63
CA LYS A 9 -17.84 -7.40 22.88
C LYS A 9 -18.11 -5.90 22.72
N LYS A 10 -17.54 -5.26 21.70
CA LYS A 10 -17.67 -3.81 21.44
C LYS A 10 -18.49 -3.49 20.19
N LYS A 11 -19.22 -4.46 19.65
CA LYS A 11 -19.93 -4.36 18.38
C LYS A 11 -20.99 -3.27 18.36
N GLU A 12 -21.65 -3.00 19.48
CA GLU A 12 -22.60 -1.90 19.63
C GLU A 12 -21.95 -0.51 19.49
N VAL A 13 -20.67 -0.38 19.85
CA VAL A 13 -19.91 0.87 19.77
C VAL A 13 -19.20 1.03 18.43
N ILE A 14 -18.66 -0.06 17.90
CA ILE A 14 -17.80 -0.07 16.71
C ILE A 14 -18.61 -0.27 15.41
N GLY A 15 -19.84 -0.80 15.52
CA GLY A 15 -20.69 -1.16 14.40
C GLY A 15 -20.32 -2.53 13.79
N SER A 16 -21.23 -3.09 13.00
CA SER A 16 -21.10 -4.42 12.40
C SER A 16 -20.16 -4.50 11.19
N ASN A 17 -19.66 -3.37 10.69
CA ASN A 17 -18.88 -3.28 9.45
C ASN A 17 -17.36 -3.39 9.66
N LEU A 18 -16.90 -3.51 10.91
CA LEU A 18 -15.49 -3.77 11.19
C LEU A 18 -15.20 -5.26 11.04
N SER A 19 -14.19 -5.60 10.24
CA SER A 19 -13.69 -6.96 10.07
C SER A 19 -12.17 -7.00 10.28
N VAL A 20 -11.70 -8.02 10.99
CA VAL A 20 -10.27 -8.34 11.11
C VAL A 20 -9.98 -9.53 10.23
N ARG A 21 -8.94 -9.43 9.40
CA ARG A 21 -8.48 -10.50 8.53
C ARG A 21 -6.96 -10.54 8.48
N ASN A 22 -6.41 -11.71 8.21
CA ASN A 22 -4.98 -11.84 7.92
C ASN A 22 -4.67 -11.34 6.51
N LEU A 23 -3.39 -11.00 6.27
CA LEU A 23 -2.90 -10.50 4.98
C LEU A 23 -3.25 -11.43 3.79
N GLU A 24 -3.32 -12.74 4.03
CA GLU A 24 -3.62 -13.74 2.99
C GLU A 24 -5.11 -13.80 2.61
N GLU A 25 -5.99 -13.22 3.42
CA GLU A 25 -7.46 -13.35 3.30
C GLU A 25 -8.14 -12.10 2.71
N VAL A 26 -7.39 -11.04 2.39
CA VAL A 26 -7.94 -9.73 1.96
C VAL A 26 -8.16 -9.63 0.43
N GLN A 27 -8.33 -10.76 -0.26
CA GLN A 27 -8.49 -10.73 -1.72
C GLN A 27 -9.91 -10.30 -2.11
N GLY A 28 -10.02 -9.24 -2.93
CA GLY A 28 -11.31 -8.75 -3.44
C GLY A 28 -12.14 -7.93 -2.43
N ASP A 29 -11.68 -7.85 -1.17
CA ASP A 29 -12.31 -7.04 -0.14
C ASP A 29 -11.72 -5.61 -0.16
N GLU A 30 -12.56 -4.62 -0.46
CA GLU A 30 -12.21 -3.20 -0.38
C GLU A 30 -12.93 -2.54 0.79
N ARG A 31 -12.28 -1.53 1.39
CA ARG A 31 -12.80 -0.75 2.52
C ARG A 31 -12.43 0.71 2.36
N ASP A 32 -13.25 1.62 2.90
CA ASP A 32 -12.94 3.05 2.86
C ASP A 32 -11.67 3.35 3.67
N ILE A 33 -11.57 2.76 4.87
CA ILE A 33 -10.42 2.87 5.76
C ILE A 33 -9.88 1.48 6.09
N ILE A 34 -8.56 1.32 6.01
CA ILE A 34 -7.86 0.13 6.48
C ILE A 34 -6.93 0.50 7.64
N ILE A 35 -7.00 -0.27 8.71
CA ILE A 35 -6.00 -0.24 9.79
C ILE A 35 -5.01 -1.37 9.52
N PHE A 36 -3.81 -1.01 9.07
CA PHE A 36 -2.74 -1.95 8.82
C PHE A 36 -1.84 -2.04 10.05
N SER A 37 -2.13 -3.01 10.92
CA SER A 37 -1.26 -3.35 12.03
C SER A 37 -0.18 -4.32 11.55
N ILE A 38 1.09 -3.99 11.77
CA ILE A 38 2.17 -4.92 11.41
C ILE A 38 2.23 -6.10 12.38
N GLY A 39 1.79 -5.95 13.63
CA GLY A 39 1.78 -7.01 14.63
C GLY A 39 3.16 -7.52 15.08
N TYR A 40 4.26 -6.88 14.68
CA TYR A 40 5.62 -7.27 15.07
C TYR A 40 6.23 -6.25 16.03
N GLY A 41 6.92 -6.75 17.05
CA GLY A 41 7.63 -5.93 18.02
C GLY A 41 8.88 -6.63 18.56
N PRO A 42 9.74 -5.90 19.30
CA PRO A 42 10.86 -6.49 20.00
C PRO A 42 10.38 -7.53 21.01
N ASN A 43 11.20 -8.56 21.25
CA ASN A 43 10.97 -9.51 22.34
C ASN A 43 11.27 -8.85 23.72
N GLU A 44 11.13 -9.61 24.80
CA GLU A 44 11.41 -9.15 26.17
C GLU A 44 12.85 -8.63 26.37
N GLU A 45 13.80 -9.07 25.54
CA GLU A 45 15.19 -8.60 25.54
C GLU A 45 15.41 -7.35 24.66
N GLY A 46 14.36 -6.79 24.06
CA GLY A 46 14.46 -5.66 23.13
C GLY A 46 15.01 -6.03 21.74
N LYS A 47 15.19 -7.32 21.43
CA LYS A 47 15.62 -7.80 20.12
C LYS A 47 14.45 -7.99 19.19
N PHE A 48 14.55 -7.43 17.99
CA PHE A 48 13.55 -7.61 16.96
C PHE A 48 13.87 -8.83 16.07
N ILE A 49 12.93 -9.76 15.97
CA ILE A 49 13.07 -10.94 15.09
C ILE A 49 12.47 -10.59 13.73
N HIS A 50 13.31 -10.60 12.69
CA HIS A 50 12.91 -10.28 11.31
C HIS A 50 12.13 -11.43 10.62
N ASN A 51 11.12 -12.00 11.29
CA ASN A 51 10.27 -13.06 10.74
C ASN A 51 8.85 -12.53 10.46
N PHE A 52 8.65 -11.99 9.26
CA PHE A 52 7.37 -11.40 8.84
C PHE A 52 6.38 -12.42 8.25
N GLY A 53 6.53 -13.70 8.60
CA GLY A 53 5.65 -14.78 8.15
C GLY A 53 5.49 -14.82 6.63
N PRO A 54 4.26 -14.72 6.09
CA PRO A 54 4.00 -14.72 4.64
C PRO A 54 4.76 -13.67 3.83
N LEU A 55 5.13 -12.54 4.43
CA LEU A 55 5.88 -11.48 3.75
C LEU A 55 7.35 -11.86 3.49
N ASN A 56 7.91 -12.77 4.28
CA ASN A 56 9.26 -13.27 4.07
C ASN A 56 9.34 -14.38 3.03
N ARG A 57 8.20 -14.85 2.50
CA ARG A 57 8.15 -15.89 1.47
C ARG A 57 8.12 -15.27 0.08
N GLU A 58 8.34 -16.10 -0.93
CA GLU A 58 8.16 -15.71 -2.33
C GLU A 58 6.74 -15.18 -2.58
N GLY A 59 6.63 -14.10 -3.36
CA GLY A 59 5.36 -13.41 -3.59
C GLY A 59 4.87 -12.55 -2.41
N GLY A 60 5.67 -12.41 -1.35
CA GLY A 60 5.33 -11.57 -0.18
C GLY A 60 5.05 -10.12 -0.58
N GLU A 61 5.75 -9.60 -1.59
CA GLU A 61 5.54 -8.27 -2.16
C GLU A 61 4.15 -8.11 -2.79
N LYS A 62 3.62 -9.14 -3.43
CA LYS A 62 2.26 -9.13 -4.01
C LYS A 62 1.21 -9.12 -2.91
N ARG A 63 1.41 -9.90 -1.85
CA ARG A 63 0.52 -9.93 -0.68
C ARG A 63 0.46 -8.57 0.00
N LEU A 64 1.63 -7.94 0.21
CA LEU A 64 1.71 -6.58 0.75
C LEU A 64 0.95 -5.60 -0.14
N ASN A 65 1.21 -5.61 -1.45
CA ASN A 65 0.55 -4.72 -2.41
C ASN A 65 -0.98 -4.88 -2.37
N VAL A 66 -1.49 -6.13 -2.32
CA VAL A 66 -2.93 -6.38 -2.21
C VAL A 66 -3.50 -5.68 -0.99
N ALA A 67 -2.96 -5.90 0.22
CA ALA A 67 -3.51 -5.30 1.44
C ALA A 67 -3.45 -3.77 1.45
N ILE A 68 -2.34 -3.15 1.05
CA ILE A 68 -2.20 -1.69 1.12
C ILE A 68 -3.04 -0.97 0.05
N THR A 69 -3.39 -1.65 -1.04
CA THR A 69 -4.23 -1.09 -2.13
C THR A 69 -5.72 -1.35 -1.97
N ARG A 70 -6.14 -2.06 -0.91
CA ARG A 70 -7.57 -2.30 -0.65
C ARG A 70 -8.30 -1.09 -0.04
N ALA A 71 -7.57 -0.08 0.42
CA ALA A 71 -8.14 1.12 1.01
C ALA A 71 -8.56 2.12 -0.06
N ARG A 72 -9.81 2.60 -0.02
CA ARG A 72 -10.33 3.60 -0.96
C ARG A 72 -9.98 5.03 -0.57
N GLU A 73 -9.96 5.32 0.73
CA GLU A 73 -9.72 6.67 1.24
C GLU A 73 -8.42 6.78 2.03
N LYS A 74 -8.19 5.85 2.98
CA LYS A 74 -7.06 5.97 3.91
C LYS A 74 -6.55 4.64 4.44
N VAL A 75 -5.23 4.53 4.57
CA VAL A 75 -4.56 3.51 5.38
C VAL A 75 -4.02 4.15 6.66
N ILE A 76 -4.30 3.54 7.81
CA ILE A 76 -3.70 3.88 9.09
C ILE A 76 -2.73 2.75 9.45
N VAL A 77 -1.44 3.06 9.47
CA VAL A 77 -0.41 2.09 9.85
C VAL A 77 -0.18 2.15 11.35
N VAL A 78 -0.24 0.98 12.01
CA VAL A 78 0.04 0.85 13.44
C VAL A 78 1.24 -0.06 13.64
N THR A 79 2.30 0.48 14.26
CA THR A 79 3.57 -0.21 14.45
C THR A 79 4.20 0.15 15.79
N SER A 80 4.84 -0.84 16.43
CA SER A 80 5.68 -0.65 17.63
C SER A 80 7.17 -0.58 17.31
N ILE A 81 7.53 -0.52 16.02
CA ILE A 81 8.92 -0.42 15.55
C ILE A 81 9.07 0.72 14.55
N LEU A 82 10.24 1.34 14.59
CA LEU A 82 10.69 2.27 13.57
C LEU A 82 11.22 1.51 12.35
N PRO A 83 11.05 2.05 11.13
CA PRO A 83 11.58 1.41 9.93
C PRO A 83 13.11 1.20 9.97
N SER A 84 13.83 2.09 10.66
CA SER A 84 15.28 2.00 10.88
C SER A 84 15.70 0.78 11.69
N GLN A 85 14.80 0.21 12.52
CA GLN A 85 15.05 -1.02 13.27
C GLN A 85 14.98 -2.27 12.39
N LEU A 86 14.55 -2.15 11.12
CA LEU A 86 14.48 -3.25 10.17
C LEU A 86 15.80 -3.44 9.42
N ASN A 87 16.62 -4.39 9.89
CA ASN A 87 17.83 -4.84 9.19
C ASN A 87 17.52 -6.01 8.25
N ILE A 88 17.21 -5.68 7.00
CA ILE A 88 16.71 -6.61 5.98
C ILE A 88 17.52 -6.57 4.68
N SER A 89 18.73 -6.01 4.72
CA SER A 89 19.62 -5.91 3.55
C SER A 89 19.87 -7.28 2.93
N ASN A 90 20.00 -8.31 3.78
CA ASN A 90 20.23 -9.70 3.40
C ASN A 90 18.93 -10.52 3.20
N ALA A 91 17.76 -9.88 3.21
CA ALA A 91 16.51 -10.59 2.99
C ALA A 91 16.48 -11.23 1.60
N LYS A 92 16.19 -12.54 1.55
CA LYS A 92 16.13 -13.34 0.32
C LYS A 92 14.99 -12.92 -0.61
N HIS A 93 13.84 -12.56 -0.03
CA HIS A 93 12.63 -12.22 -0.78
C HIS A 93 12.29 -10.73 -0.62
N LEU A 94 11.51 -10.18 -1.56
CA LEU A 94 11.25 -8.75 -1.63
C LEU A 94 10.20 -8.25 -0.64
N GLY A 95 9.32 -9.12 -0.13
CA GLY A 95 8.19 -8.68 0.70
C GLY A 95 8.59 -7.90 1.96
N SER A 96 9.63 -8.34 2.68
CA SER A 96 10.13 -7.58 3.84
C SER A 96 10.85 -6.29 3.43
N LYS A 97 11.51 -6.26 2.27
CA LYS A 97 12.12 -5.04 1.70
C LYS A 97 11.07 -3.99 1.40
N PHE A 98 9.98 -4.38 0.75
CA PHE A 98 8.85 -3.49 0.51
C PHE A 98 8.13 -3.09 1.79
N LEU A 99 8.01 -3.97 2.78
CA LEU A 99 7.43 -3.60 4.07
C LEU A 99 8.22 -2.47 4.73
N LYS A 100 9.56 -2.55 4.76
CA LYS A 100 10.39 -1.47 5.29
C LYS A 100 10.19 -0.15 4.54
N LEU A 101 10.27 -0.18 3.21
CA LEU A 101 10.07 1.02 2.39
C LEU A 101 8.67 1.62 2.59
N TYR A 102 7.65 0.78 2.76
CA TYR A 102 6.30 1.23 3.02
C TYR A 102 6.16 1.90 4.40
N LEU A 103 6.83 1.39 5.43
CA LEU A 103 6.86 2.03 6.74
C LEU A 103 7.63 3.36 6.71
N GLU A 104 8.74 3.44 5.98
CA GLU A 104 9.48 4.70 5.75
C GLU A 104 8.60 5.71 5.02
N TYR A 105 7.86 5.27 4.00
CA TYR A 105 6.93 6.10 3.24
C TYR A 105 5.80 6.62 4.12
N ALA A 106 5.15 5.75 4.89
CA ALA A 106 4.07 6.14 5.81
C ALA A 106 4.57 7.16 6.86
N TRP A 107 5.79 6.99 7.35
CA TRP A 107 6.43 7.94 8.25
C TRP A 107 6.69 9.29 7.57
N ALA A 108 7.26 9.29 6.36
CA ALA A 108 7.50 10.53 5.60
C ALA A 108 6.20 11.29 5.28
N CYS A 109 5.10 10.57 4.98
CA CYS A 109 3.77 11.16 4.82
C CYS A 109 3.26 11.81 6.11
N GLN A 110 3.46 11.16 7.25
CA GLN A 110 3.08 11.70 8.57
C GLN A 110 3.84 12.99 8.88
N GLU A 111 5.14 13.04 8.56
CA GLU A 111 6.01 14.20 8.75
C GLU A 111 5.85 15.28 7.65
N ARG A 112 5.04 15.01 6.61
CA ARG A 112 4.87 15.88 5.43
C ARG A 112 6.20 16.24 4.77
N ASN A 113 7.09 15.26 4.64
CA ASN A 113 8.40 15.43 4.04
C ASN A 113 8.38 15.01 2.56
N ASP A 114 8.02 15.93 1.68
CA ASP A 114 7.83 15.67 0.24
C ASP A 114 9.10 15.17 -0.45
N ASN A 115 10.27 15.68 -0.05
CA ASN A 115 11.56 15.24 -0.60
C ASN A 115 11.83 13.77 -0.29
N GLU A 116 11.54 13.34 0.94
CA GLU A 116 11.73 11.95 1.35
C GLU A 116 10.69 11.03 0.71
N ILE A 117 9.45 11.49 0.56
CA ILE A 117 8.39 10.80 -0.18
C ILE A 117 8.85 10.55 -1.64
N GLU A 118 9.40 11.55 -2.31
CA GLU A 118 9.91 11.40 -3.68
C GLU A 118 11.09 10.42 -3.76
N ARG A 119 12.04 10.52 -2.82
CA ARG A 119 13.18 9.59 -2.73
C ARG A 119 12.70 8.15 -2.60
N LEU A 120 11.77 7.89 -1.66
CA LEU A 120 11.23 6.57 -1.38
C LEU A 120 10.41 6.02 -2.56
N ASN A 121 9.60 6.84 -3.22
CA ASN A 121 8.88 6.44 -4.43
C ASN A 121 9.84 5.94 -5.52
N ASN A 122 10.94 6.66 -5.75
CA ASN A 122 11.96 6.25 -6.71
C ASN A 122 12.65 4.94 -6.31
N GLU A 123 12.88 4.72 -5.02
CA GLU A 123 13.47 3.49 -4.50
C GLU A 123 12.54 2.27 -4.64
N ILE A 124 11.26 2.43 -4.29
CA ILE A 124 10.20 1.42 -4.46
C ILE A 124 10.11 0.96 -5.91
N VAL A 125 10.12 1.91 -6.85
CA VAL A 125 10.05 1.63 -8.30
C VAL A 125 11.25 0.84 -8.76
N LYS A 126 12.46 1.28 -8.38
CA LYS A 126 13.71 0.59 -8.72
C LYS A 126 13.73 -0.84 -8.17
N LEU A 127 13.31 -1.01 -6.91
CA LEU A 127 13.26 -2.32 -6.27
C LEU A 127 12.25 -3.26 -6.94
N GLY A 128 11.10 -2.72 -7.38
CA GLY A 128 10.07 -3.49 -8.09
C GLY A 128 10.39 -3.80 -9.54
N GLY A 129 11.53 -3.33 -10.06
CA GLY A 129 11.89 -3.49 -11.48
C GLY A 129 10.93 -2.77 -12.43
N PHE A 130 10.16 -1.79 -11.94
CA PHE A 130 9.22 -1.05 -12.76
C PHE A 130 9.97 0.03 -13.52
N ASN A 131 9.92 -0.01 -14.85
CA ASN A 131 10.40 1.10 -15.67
C ASN A 131 9.32 2.19 -15.71
N LEU A 132 9.53 3.28 -14.96
CA LEU A 132 8.56 4.38 -14.88
C LEU A 132 8.34 5.09 -16.23
N GLN A 133 9.38 5.14 -17.07
CA GLN A 133 9.25 5.74 -18.40
C GLN A 133 8.42 4.87 -19.33
N GLU A 134 8.59 3.56 -19.26
CA GLU A 134 7.87 2.60 -20.10
C GLU A 134 6.42 2.43 -19.66
N SER A 135 6.15 2.47 -18.35
CA SER A 135 4.77 2.48 -17.81
C SER A 135 4.05 3.78 -18.09
N LYS A 136 4.66 4.96 -17.85
CA LYS A 136 4.08 6.24 -18.29
C LYS A 136 3.81 6.25 -19.79
N LYS A 137 4.74 5.76 -20.62
CA LYS A 137 4.52 5.65 -22.07
C LYS A 137 3.41 4.65 -22.43
N LYS A 138 3.27 3.54 -21.71
CA LYS A 138 2.20 2.54 -21.91
C LYS A 138 0.81 3.06 -21.54
N TYR A 139 0.69 3.73 -20.39
CA TYR A 139 -0.58 4.32 -19.94
C TYR A 139 -0.90 5.66 -20.61
N SER A 140 0.10 6.41 -21.10
CA SER A 140 -0.13 7.61 -21.91
C SER A 140 -0.43 7.30 -23.39
N ILE A 141 -0.17 6.08 -23.88
CA ILE A 141 -0.32 5.77 -25.32
C ILE A 141 -1.45 4.77 -25.62
N ASN A 142 -1.95 3.93 -24.69
CA ASN A 142 -2.93 2.92 -25.08
C ASN A 142 -3.91 2.49 -23.97
N LEU A 143 -5.04 3.17 -23.85
CA LEU A 143 -6.30 2.48 -23.57
C LEU A 143 -7.26 2.69 -24.76
N PRO A 144 -7.52 1.64 -25.57
CA PRO A 144 -8.54 1.67 -26.61
C PRO A 144 -9.90 2.16 -26.09
N LEU A 145 -10.19 1.89 -24.82
CA LEU A 145 -11.39 2.37 -24.13
C LEU A 145 -11.38 3.89 -23.94
N GLU A 146 -10.29 4.48 -23.47
CA GLU A 146 -10.20 5.94 -23.24
C GLU A 146 -10.36 6.71 -24.54
N LYS A 147 -9.79 6.20 -25.63
CA LYS A 147 -10.00 6.75 -26.97
C LYS A 147 -11.45 6.58 -27.44
N ALA A 148 -12.06 5.41 -27.25
CA ALA A 148 -13.46 5.19 -27.61
C ALA A 148 -14.42 6.10 -26.82
N VAL A 149 -14.14 6.31 -25.54
CA VAL A 149 -14.91 7.22 -24.67
C VAL A 149 -14.71 8.67 -25.11
N TYR A 150 -13.47 9.09 -25.40
CA TYR A 150 -13.18 10.41 -25.93
C TYR A 150 -13.93 10.66 -27.26
N ASP A 151 -13.83 9.73 -28.21
CA ASP A 151 -14.47 9.85 -29.53
C ASP A 151 -16.00 9.97 -29.40
N GLU A 152 -16.61 9.23 -28.47
CA GLU A 152 -18.06 9.28 -28.26
C GLU A 152 -18.52 10.57 -27.58
N LEU A 153 -17.76 11.08 -26.61
CA LEU A 153 -18.05 12.35 -25.95
C LEU A 153 -17.93 13.55 -26.92
N VAL A 154 -16.93 13.52 -27.80
CA VAL A 154 -16.77 14.54 -28.85
C VAL A 154 -17.92 14.48 -29.87
N LYS A 155 -18.37 13.29 -30.28
CA LYS A 155 -19.54 13.14 -31.17
C LYS A 155 -20.82 13.72 -30.55
N LEU A 156 -20.96 13.63 -29.23
CA LEU A 156 -22.09 14.20 -28.50
C LEU A 156 -21.96 15.72 -28.31
N GLY A 157 -20.90 16.35 -28.82
CA GLY A 157 -20.71 17.80 -28.82
C GLY A 157 -20.05 18.35 -27.55
N TYR A 158 -19.49 17.49 -26.70
CA TYR A 158 -18.74 17.93 -25.52
C TYR A 158 -17.30 18.32 -25.91
N GLU A 159 -16.81 19.42 -25.35
CA GLU A 159 -15.37 19.71 -25.36
C GLU A 159 -14.68 18.83 -24.32
N VAL A 160 -13.75 17.99 -24.77
CA VAL A 160 -13.03 17.04 -23.91
C VAL A 160 -11.53 17.30 -24.02
N GLU A 161 -10.87 17.59 -22.90
CA GLU A 161 -9.41 17.65 -22.81
C GLU A 161 -8.84 16.27 -22.45
N PHE A 162 -7.89 15.76 -23.23
CA PHE A 162 -7.19 14.51 -22.91
C PHE A 162 -6.07 14.78 -21.89
N GLN A 163 -6.08 14.05 -20.76
CA GLN A 163 -5.08 14.10 -19.68
C GLN A 163 -4.92 15.46 -18.94
N ARG A 164 -5.82 15.75 -17.99
CA ARG A 164 -5.45 16.53 -16.79
C ARG A 164 -5.14 15.59 -15.63
N GLY A 165 -3.91 15.08 -15.62
CA GLY A 165 -3.38 14.23 -14.56
C GLY A 165 -1.93 14.57 -14.22
N SER A 166 -1.54 15.85 -14.30
CA SER A 166 -0.34 16.36 -13.66
C SER A 166 -0.81 17.27 -12.53
N ILE A 167 -0.77 16.78 -11.30
CA ILE A 167 -0.93 17.64 -10.13
C ILE A 167 0.31 18.52 -10.09
N SER A 168 0.17 19.75 -10.58
CA SER A 168 1.00 20.87 -10.17
C SER A 168 0.28 21.61 -9.06
N ARG A 169 0.76 21.45 -7.84
CA ARG A 169 0.82 22.47 -6.78
C ARG A 169 1.65 21.95 -5.62
#